data_AF-A0A6A4X1T9-F1
#
_entry.id   AF-A0A6A4X1T9-F1
#
_cell.length_a   1.000
_cell.length_b   1.000
_cell.length_c   1.000
_cell.angle_alpha   90.00
_cell.angle_beta   90.00
_cell.angle_gamma   90.00
#
_symmetry.space_group_name_H-M   'P 1'
#
loop_
_entity.id
_entity.type
_entity.pdbx_description
1 polymer ?
#
loop_
_entity_poly.entity_id
_entity_poly.type
_entity_poly.pdbx_seq_one_letter_code
_entity_poly.pdbx_strand_id
1 'polypeptide(L)'
;MSVGTPGQAMTVTVDITGPLSYVPSVNCSDPFCTSHKQYDSAASSTYETFGEATAVWNSYSVQAPNDGVLGLGFGFSAGEQGVPTIVESMVEQGPDRTVAGRTLAGPRRRWR
;
A
#
# COMPACT_ATOMS: atom_id res chain seq x y z
N MET A 1 1.20 3.08 -10.23
CA MET A 1 0.04 3.27 -9.33
C MET A 1 0.08 4.68 -8.72
N SER A 2 -0.98 5.13 -8.05
CA SER A 2 -0.98 6.40 -7.29
C SER A 2 -1.30 6.15 -5.82
N VAL A 3 -0.56 6.80 -4.92
CA VAL A 3 -0.72 6.64 -3.47
C VAL A 3 -1.12 7.97 -2.84
N GLY A 4 -2.09 7.95 -1.92
CA GLY A 4 -2.57 9.14 -1.21
C GLY A 4 -3.56 10.01 -1.99
N THR A 5 -3.99 11.10 -1.35
CA THR A 5 -4.88 12.12 -1.95
C THR A 5 -4.35 13.52 -1.62
N PRO A 6 -3.94 14.35 -2.59
CA PRO A 6 -3.83 14.07 -4.02
C PRO A 6 -2.91 12.89 -4.35
N GLY A 7 -3.21 12.16 -5.42
CA GLY A 7 -2.50 10.94 -5.79
C GLY A 7 -1.05 11.18 -6.23
N GLN A 8 -0.11 10.56 -5.52
CA GLN A 8 1.32 10.60 -5.85
C GLN A 8 1.68 9.40 -6.72
N ALA A 9 2.12 9.64 -7.95
CA ALA A 9 2.34 8.58 -8.95
C ALA A 9 3.68 7.86 -8.78
N MET A 10 3.64 6.54 -8.66
CA MET A 10 4.78 5.69 -8.32
C MET A 10 4.80 4.42 -9.18
N THR A 11 6.00 4.00 -9.57
CA THR A 11 6.24 2.75 -10.29
C THR A 11 6.47 1.64 -9.28
N VAL A 12 5.65 0.60 -9.31
CA VAL A 12 5.82 -0.54 -8.39
C VAL A 12 5.94 -1.84 -9.16
N THR A 13 6.76 -2.74 -8.63
CA THR A 13 6.84 -4.12 -9.10
C THR A 13 5.85 -4.97 -8.32
N VAL A 14 5.08 -5.78 -9.03
CA VAL A 14 4.15 -6.74 -8.41
C VAL A 14 4.93 -7.99 -8.03
N ASP A 15 4.99 -8.29 -6.73
CA ASP A 15 5.60 -9.50 -6.19
C ASP A 15 4.50 -10.46 -5.72
N ILE A 16 4.30 -11.54 -6.46
CA ILE A 16 3.32 -12.59 -6.11
C ILE A 16 3.83 -13.56 -5.05
N THR A 17 5.13 -13.52 -4.73
CA THR A 17 5.79 -14.48 -3.83
C THR A 17 5.90 -13.96 -2.40
N GLY A 18 5.87 -12.63 -2.21
CA GLY A 18 5.95 -11.98 -0.91
C GLY A 18 4.64 -11.28 -0.51
N PRO A 19 4.24 -11.30 0.78
CA PRO A 19 3.07 -10.56 1.25
C PRO A 19 3.35 -9.08 1.54
N LEU A 20 4.62 -8.66 1.53
CA LEU A 20 5.03 -7.32 1.94
C LEU A 20 4.95 -6.33 0.78
N SER A 21 4.24 -5.23 1.02
CA SER A 21 4.20 -4.08 0.13
C SER A 21 4.94 -2.92 0.77
N TYR A 22 5.75 -2.18 0.01
CA TYR A 22 6.42 -0.98 0.51
C TYR A 22 6.61 0.06 -0.59
N VAL A 23 6.69 1.31 -0.14
CA VAL A 23 6.98 2.50 -0.94
C VAL A 23 7.94 3.39 -0.12
N PRO A 24 9.03 3.91 -0.72
CA PRO A 24 10.01 4.74 -0.02
C PRO A 24 9.38 6.07 0.41
N SER A 25 9.71 6.52 1.61
CA SER A 25 9.22 7.80 2.13
C SER A 25 10.20 8.94 1.85
N VAL A 26 9.70 10.19 1.88
CA VAL A 26 10.51 11.42 1.85
C VAL A 26 11.52 11.53 2.99
N ASN A 27 11.32 10.79 4.09
CA ASN A 27 12.29 10.76 5.20
C ASN A 27 13.37 9.67 5.02
N CYS A 28 13.34 8.92 3.92
CA CYS A 28 14.35 7.90 3.65
C CYS A 28 15.65 8.55 3.14
N SER A 29 16.77 8.22 3.78
CA SER A 29 18.09 8.76 3.43
C SER A 29 18.96 7.80 2.62
N ASP A 30 18.46 6.61 2.29
CA ASP A 30 19.21 5.61 1.53
C ASP A 30 19.43 6.07 0.06
N PRO A 31 20.55 5.66 -0.58
CA PRO A 31 20.82 5.99 -1.97
C PRO A 31 19.68 5.62 -2.93
N PHE A 32 18.99 4.50 -2.67
CA PHE A 32 17.80 4.10 -3.42
C PHE A 32 16.70 5.16 -3.39
N CYS A 33 16.40 5.71 -2.21
CA CYS A 33 15.33 6.68 -2.05
C CYS A 33 15.64 8.00 -2.77
N THR A 34 16.90 8.43 -2.78
CA THR A 34 17.31 9.66 -3.48
C THR A 34 17.20 9.59 -5.00
N SER A 35 17.28 8.38 -5.58
CA SER A 35 17.15 8.17 -7.03
C SER A 35 15.74 7.77 -7.50
N HIS A 36 14.80 7.59 -6.56
CA HIS A 36 13.43 7.14 -6.83
C HIS A 36 12.38 8.12 -6.33
N LYS A 37 11.14 7.94 -6.78
CA LYS A 37 10.02 8.74 -6.29
C LYS A 37 9.66 8.33 -4.88
N GLN A 38 9.69 9.31 -3.99
CA GLN A 38 9.36 9.13 -2.58
C GLN A 38 7.91 9.56 -2.33
N TYR A 39 7.26 8.87 -1.40
CA TYR A 39 5.94 9.21 -0.92
C TYR A 39 6.03 10.28 0.18
N ASP A 40 5.36 11.40 -0.03
CA ASP A 40 5.22 12.49 0.92
C ASP A 40 3.93 12.31 1.73
N SER A 41 4.06 11.88 2.98
CA SER A 41 2.92 11.74 3.88
C SER A 41 2.24 13.06 4.21
N ALA A 42 2.97 14.18 4.24
CA ALA A 42 2.44 15.50 4.54
C ALA A 42 1.61 16.07 3.38
N ALA A 43 1.90 15.64 2.15
CA ALA A 43 1.15 16.05 0.96
C ALA A 43 -0.15 15.24 0.74
N SER A 44 -0.48 14.27 1.60
CA SER A 44 -1.63 13.39 1.44
C SER A 44 -2.65 13.55 2.58
N SER A 45 -3.88 13.95 2.24
CA SER A 45 -5.00 14.10 3.17
C SER A 45 -5.63 12.76 3.59
N THR A 46 -5.26 11.65 2.94
CA THR A 46 -5.70 10.29 3.27
C THR A 46 -4.55 9.43 3.79
N TYR A 47 -3.47 10.07 4.25
CA TYR A 47 -2.37 9.34 4.86
C TYR A 47 -2.80 8.78 6.22
N GLU A 48 -2.74 7.46 6.33
CA GLU A 48 -2.82 6.74 7.59
C GLU A 48 -1.47 6.06 7.82
N THR A 49 -0.92 6.21 9.03
CA THR A 49 0.40 5.63 9.36
C THR A 49 0.25 4.12 9.52
N PHE A 50 0.53 3.37 8.45
CA PHE A 50 0.60 1.90 8.49
C PHE A 50 2.05 1.39 8.65
N GLY A 51 3.03 2.24 8.31
CA GLY A 51 4.46 1.97 8.37
C GLY A 51 5.20 2.83 7.34
N GLU A 52 6.41 3.28 7.67
CA GLU A 52 7.22 4.13 6.81
C GLU A 52 8.47 3.36 6.36
N ALA A 53 8.68 3.20 5.06
CA ALA A 53 9.91 2.61 4.56
C ALA A 53 11.03 3.65 4.59
N THR A 54 11.81 3.65 5.67
CA THR A 54 12.96 4.55 5.87
C THR A 54 14.28 3.98 5.37
N ALA A 55 14.30 2.69 5.02
CA ALA A 55 15.44 2.00 4.45
C ALA A 55 14.98 0.90 3.50
N VAL A 56 15.75 0.65 2.45
CA VAL A 56 15.48 -0.43 1.50
C VAL A 56 16.64 -1.42 1.53
N TRP A 57 16.33 -2.65 1.90
CA TRP A 57 17.33 -3.68 2.07
C TRP A 57 17.73 -4.22 0.71
N ASN A 58 19.05 -4.23 0.46
CA ASN A 58 19.77 -4.84 -0.68
C ASN A 58 20.18 -3.90 -1.83
N SER A 59 21.30 -4.25 -2.47
CA SER A 59 21.89 -3.52 -3.60
C SER A 59 21.13 -3.71 -4.92
N TYR A 60 20.27 -4.74 -4.99
CA TYR A 60 19.44 -5.04 -6.16
C TYR A 60 18.34 -3.98 -6.32
N SER A 61 17.78 -3.52 -5.21
CA SER A 61 16.79 -2.45 -5.18
C SER A 61 17.37 -1.13 -5.70
N VAL A 62 18.63 -0.80 -5.40
CA VAL A 62 19.29 0.44 -5.85
C VAL A 62 19.31 0.60 -7.38
N GLN A 63 19.34 -0.51 -8.12
CA GLN A 63 19.37 -0.53 -9.59
C GLN A 63 18.01 -0.84 -10.23
N ALA A 64 17.02 -1.17 -9.41
CA ALA A 64 15.71 -1.52 -9.91
C ALA A 64 15.04 -0.26 -10.46
N PRO A 65 14.33 -0.31 -11.60
CA PRO A 65 13.67 0.86 -12.18
C PRO A 65 12.35 1.22 -11.47
N ASN A 66 11.96 0.45 -10.45
CA ASN A 66 10.72 0.64 -9.70
C ASN A 66 10.97 1.39 -8.39
N ASP A 67 10.04 2.27 -8.04
CA ASP A 67 10.05 3.02 -6.80
C ASP A 67 9.71 2.14 -5.59
N GLY A 68 8.90 1.08 -5.75
CA GLY A 68 8.50 0.21 -4.64
C GLY A 68 8.02 -1.18 -5.07
N VAL A 69 7.50 -1.95 -4.11
CA VAL A 69 7.01 -3.33 -4.31
C VAL A 69 5.57 -3.47 -3.80
N LEU A 70 4.73 -4.16 -4.55
CA LEU A 70 3.37 -4.52 -4.19
C LEU A 70 3.30 -6.05 -3.99
N GLY A 71 3.30 -6.47 -2.73
CA GLY A 71 3.23 -7.87 -2.34
C GLY A 71 1.80 -8.41 -2.43
N LEU A 72 1.62 -9.48 -3.20
CA LEU A 72 0.36 -10.21 -3.37
C LEU A 72 0.44 -11.65 -2.84
N GLY A 73 1.55 -12.01 -2.18
CA GLY A 73 1.71 -13.31 -1.55
C GLY A 73 0.69 -13.53 -0.43
N PHE A 74 0.17 -14.75 -0.32
CA PHE A 74 -0.73 -15.15 0.75
C PHE A 74 0.06 -15.39 2.05
N GLY A 75 -0.39 -14.79 3.16
CA GLY A 75 0.39 -14.63 4.38
C GLY A 75 0.53 -15.88 5.24
N PHE A 76 1.75 -16.41 5.34
CA PHE A 76 2.29 -16.92 6.61
C PHE A 76 3.24 -15.91 7.27
N SER A 77 3.88 -15.01 6.50
CA SER A 77 4.91 -14.07 6.98
C SER A 77 4.43 -12.64 7.31
N ALA A 78 3.26 -12.21 6.83
CA ALA A 78 2.60 -10.99 7.34
C ALA A 78 1.91 -11.23 8.70
N GLY A 79 1.56 -12.49 8.98
CA GLY A 79 0.97 -12.92 10.25
C GLY A 79 1.91 -12.82 11.46
N GLU A 80 3.23 -12.76 11.25
CA GLU A 80 4.20 -12.65 12.35
C GLU A 80 4.23 -11.24 12.98
N GLN A 81 3.70 -10.23 12.27
CA GLN A 81 3.50 -8.88 12.79
C GLN A 81 2.01 -8.52 12.95
N GLY A 82 1.09 -9.44 12.63
CA GLY A 82 -0.36 -9.19 12.68
C GLY A 82 -0.83 -8.09 11.73
N VAL A 83 -0.02 -7.75 10.72
CA VAL A 83 -0.32 -6.67 9.77
C VAL A 83 -1.06 -7.30 8.58
N PRO A 84 -2.31 -6.90 8.28
CA PRO A 84 -3.03 -7.45 7.14
C PRO A 84 -2.29 -7.10 5.84
N THR A 85 -2.21 -8.07 4.95
CA THR A 85 -1.70 -7.85 3.58
C THR A 85 -2.61 -6.91 2.82
N ILE A 86 -2.12 -6.34 1.71
CA ILE A 86 -2.96 -5.46 0.89
C ILE A 86 -4.16 -6.20 0.29
N VAL A 87 -4.00 -7.49 -0.03
CA VAL A 87 -5.10 -8.32 -0.56
C VAL A 87 -6.15 -8.56 0.52
N GLU A 88 -5.75 -8.85 1.76
CA GLU A 88 -6.68 -8.95 2.90
C GLU A 88 -7.40 -7.63 3.16
N SER A 89 -6.65 -6.52 3.15
CA SER A 89 -7.21 -5.18 3.32
C SER A 89 -8.25 -4.84 2.23
N MET A 90 -7.99 -5.22 0.98
CA MET A 90 -8.94 -5.05 -0.13
C MET A 90 -10.18 -5.93 0.03
N VAL A 91 -10.02 -7.17 0.51
CA VAL A 91 -11.15 -8.09 0.77
C VAL A 91 -12.02 -7.57 1.91
N GLU A 92 -11.42 -7.03 2.97
CA GLU A 92 -12.14 -6.43 4.10
C GLU A 92 -12.87 -5.14 3.73
N GLN A 93 -12.23 -4.28 2.93
CA GLN A 93 -12.81 -3.01 2.49
C GLN A 93 -13.90 -3.21 1.43
N GLY A 94 -13.90 -4.37 0.75
CA GLY A 94 -14.79 -4.68 -0.36
C GLY A 94 -14.46 -3.88 -1.63
N PRO A 95 -14.76 -4.40 -2.84
CA PRO A 95 -14.56 -3.66 -4.08
C PRO A 95 -15.49 -2.43 -4.10
N ASP A 96 -14.90 -1.24 -3.92
CA ASP A 96 -15.48 0.11 -4.07
C ASP A 96 -17.00 0.24 -3.81
N ARG A 97 -17.38 0.53 -2.56
CA ARG A 97 -18.64 1.22 -2.30
C ARG A 97 -18.42 2.71 -2.57
N THR A 98 -18.76 3.12 -3.77
CA THR A 98 -18.85 4.51 -4.22
C THR A 98 -19.37 5.43 -3.11
N VAL A 99 -18.51 6.29 -2.57
CA VAL A 99 -18.93 7.43 -1.73
C VAL A 99 -19.43 8.53 -2.68
N ALA A 100 -20.60 8.30 -3.26
CA ALA A 100 -21.43 9.34 -3.84
C ALA A 100 -22.73 9.33 -3.03
N GLY A 101 -22.90 10.37 -2.21
CA GLY A 101 -23.89 10.48 -1.15
C GLY A 101 -25.22 9.78 -1.43
N ARG A 102 -25.47 8.68 -0.72
CA ARG A 102 -26.81 8.16 -0.44
C ARG A 102 -26.76 7.19 0.74
N THR A 103 -27.32 7.65 1.85
CA THR A 103 -27.70 6.83 3.00
C THR A 103 -28.55 5.66 2.52
N LEU A 104 -28.12 4.42 2.78
CA LEU A 104 -29.04 3.27 2.74
C LEU A 104 -29.02 2.59 4.11
N ALA A 105 -29.84 3.14 4.99
CA ALA A 105 -30.49 2.36 6.03
C ALA A 105 -31.46 1.37 5.35
N GLY A 106 -31.43 0.10 5.74
CA GLY A 106 -32.40 -0.89 5.27
C GLY A 106 -32.15 -2.30 5.83
N PRO A 107 -33.10 -2.91 6.55
CA PRO A 107 -32.87 -4.13 7.32
C PRO A 107 -32.85 -5.40 6.47
N ARG A 108 -31.93 -6.31 6.80
CA ARG A 108 -31.79 -7.65 6.22
C ARG A 108 -33.11 -8.41 6.33
N ARG A 109 -33.80 -8.68 5.21
CA ARG A 109 -34.82 -9.73 5.14
C ARG A 109 -34.20 -11.02 4.60
N ARG A 110 -34.41 -12.06 5.39
CA ARG A 110 -34.00 -13.46 5.27
C ARG A 110 -34.69 -14.08 4.05
N TRP A 111 -33.92 -14.61 3.12
CA TRP A 111 -34.45 -15.35 1.97
C TRP A 111 -34.99 -16.71 2.43
N ARG A 112 -36.16 -17.05 1.89
CA ARG A 112 -36.90 -18.30 2.10
C ARG A 112 -36.57 -19.29 0.99
#